data_AF-A0ABD5WSC7-F1
#
_entry.id   AF-A0ABD5WSC7-F1
#
_cell.length_a   1.000
_cell.length_b   1.000
_cell.length_c   1.000
_cell.angle_alpha   90.00
_cell.angle_beta   90.00
_cell.angle_gamma   90.00
#
_symmetry.space_group_name_H-M   'P 1'
#
loop_
_entity.id
_entity.type
_entity.pdbx_description
1 polymer ?
#
loop_
_entity_poly.entity_id
_entity_poly.type
_entity_poly.pdbx_seq_one_letter_code
_entity_poly.pdbx_strand_id
1 'polypeptide(L)' 'MNDEYVRRLPDAGVTLVGVVHDHPASVHRARAVVRERDPEVVALEAPPLAVPSTRPTPATPGPRPPSAAR' A
#
# COMPACT_ATOMS: atom_id res chain seq x y z
N MET A 1 -11.16 0.97 -19.00
CA MET A 1 -10.23 0.03 -18.35
C MET A 1 -10.09 -1.20 -19.25
N ASN A 2 -8.91 -1.83 -19.32
CA ASN A 2 -8.72 -3.09 -20.03
C ASN A 2 -9.06 -4.25 -19.07
N ASP A 3 -10.04 -5.09 -19.43
CA ASP A 3 -10.56 -6.19 -18.59
C ASP A 3 -9.55 -7.33 -18.35
N GLU A 4 -8.46 -7.37 -19.11
CA GLU A 4 -7.34 -8.29 -18.90
C GLU A 4 -6.62 -8.02 -17.57
N TYR A 5 -6.52 -6.75 -17.17
CA TYR A 5 -5.78 -6.32 -15.99
C TYR A 5 -6.64 -5.70 -14.90
N VAL A 6 -7.92 -5.43 -15.16
CA VAL A 6 -8.84 -4.88 -14.17
C VAL A 6 -10.12 -5.70 -14.20
N ARG A 7 -10.39 -6.44 -13.14
CA ARG A 7 -11.58 -7.28 -13.03
C ARG A 7 -12.40 -6.87 -11.82
N ARG A 8 -13.69 -6.59 -12.02
CA ARG A 8 -14.63 -6.37 -10.92
C ARG A 8 -15.25 -7.69 -10.48
N LEU A 9 -15.26 -7.93 -9.19
CA LEU A 9 -15.95 -9.04 -8.53
C LEU A 9 -17.11 -8.46 -7.71
N PRO A 10 -18.30 -8.28 -8.31
CA PRO A 10 -19.40 -7.54 -7.69
C PRO A 10 -19.90 -8.21 -6.41
N ASP A 11 -19.96 -9.54 -6.38
CA ASP A 11 -20.43 -10.31 -5.22
C ASP A 11 -19.52 -10.14 -3.99
N ALA A 12 -18.25 -9.81 -4.21
CA ALA A 12 -17.27 -9.54 -3.16
C ALA A 12 -17.06 -8.04 -2.90
N GLY A 13 -17.62 -7.16 -3.73
CA GLY A 13 -17.35 -5.72 -3.66
C GLY A 13 -15.90 -5.34 -3.97
N VAL A 14 -15.15 -6.20 -4.66
CA VAL A 14 -13.70 -6.03 -4.90
C VAL A 14 -13.40 -5.70 -6.35
N THR A 15 -12.37 -4.89 -6.58
CA THR A 15 -11.73 -4.73 -7.90
C THR A 15 -10.32 -5.31 -7.83
N LEU A 16 -10.06 -6.34 -8.62
CA LEU A 16 -8.73 -6.92 -8.79
C LEU A 16 -7.97 -6.16 -9.88
N VAL A 17 -6.72 -5.80 -9.59
CA VAL A 17 -5.83 -5.12 -10.54
C VAL A 17 -4.58 -5.96 -10.74
N GLY A 18 -4.46 -6.56 -11.93
CA GLY A 18 -3.27 -7.28 -12.37
C GLY A 18 -2.12 -6.34 -12.69
N VAL A 19 -0.95 -6.63 -12.10
CA VAL A 19 0.28 -5.88 -12.32
C VAL A 19 1.37 -6.80 -12.85
N VAL A 20 2.11 -6.32 -13.83
CA VAL A 20 3.45 -6.84 -14.14
C VAL A 20 4.43 -6.11 -13.24
N HIS A 21 5.26 -6.86 -12.51
CA HIS A 21 6.28 -6.31 -11.62
C HIS A 21 7.23 -5.39 -12.41
N ASP A 22 7.65 -4.31 -11.76
CA ASP A 22 8.57 -3.28 -12.30
C ASP A 22 8.14 -2.63 -13.62
N HIS A 23 6.86 -2.75 -14.00
CA HIS A 23 6.35 -2.16 -15.23
C HIS A 23 5.62 -0.82 -14.98
N PRO A 24 6.08 0.32 -15.54
CA PRO A 24 5.50 1.64 -15.30
C PRO A 24 4.01 1.74 -15.62
N ALA A 25 3.55 1.05 -16.67
CA ALA A 25 2.14 1.05 -17.05
C ALA A 25 1.24 0.37 -16.00
N SER A 26 1.75 -0.66 -15.30
CA SER A 26 1.03 -1.32 -14.21
C SER A 26 0.83 -0.35 -13.05
N VAL A 27 1.89 0.38 -12.68
CA VAL A 27 1.85 1.39 -11.60
C VAL A 27 0.86 2.51 -11.94
N HIS A 28 0.92 3.03 -13.16
CA HIS A 28 -0.01 4.08 -13.59
C HIS A 28 -1.46 3.60 -13.54
N ARG A 29 -1.74 2.39 -14.05
CA ARG A 29 -3.08 1.78 -14.05
C ARG A 29 -3.60 1.55 -12.64
N ALA A 30 -2.80 0.96 -11.74
CA ALA A 30 -3.21 0.75 -10.36
C ALA A 30 -3.57 2.07 -9.66
N ARG A 31 -2.74 3.11 -9.84
CA ARG A 31 -3.04 4.44 -9.30
C ARG A 31 -4.30 5.07 -9.92
N ALA A 32 -4.55 4.86 -11.20
CA ALA A 32 -5.76 5.33 -11.87
C ALA A 32 -7.02 4.65 -11.31
N VAL A 33 -7.00 3.32 -11.14
CA VAL A 33 -8.11 2.57 -10.55
C VAL A 33 -8.40 3.05 -9.13
N VAL A 34 -7.37 3.20 -8.28
CA VAL A 34 -7.55 3.66 -6.90
C VAL A 34 -8.17 5.05 -6.85
N ARG A 35 -7.68 6.00 -7.67
CA ARG A 35 -8.25 7.36 -7.73
C ARG A 35 -9.69 7.40 -8.24
N GLU A 36 -10.01 6.57 -9.23
CA GLU A 36 -11.37 6.54 -9.81
C GLU A 36 -12.39 5.87 -8.88
N ARG A 37 -11.97 4.86 -8.13
CA ARG A 37 -12.86 4.04 -7.31
C ARG A 37 -12.94 4.47 -5.85
N ASP A 38 -11.96 5.25 -5.40
CA ASP A 38 -11.86 5.76 -4.03
C ASP A 38 -12.16 4.71 -2.94
N PRO A 39 -11.45 3.56 -2.94
CA PRO A 39 -11.69 2.54 -1.94
C PRO A 39 -11.11 2.96 -0.58
N GLU A 40 -11.81 2.60 0.49
CA GLU A 40 -11.29 2.80 1.86
C GLU A 40 -10.00 2.01 2.12
N VAL A 41 -9.85 0.85 1.47
CA VAL A 41 -8.71 -0.06 1.67
C VAL A 41 -8.16 -0.56 0.34
N VAL A 42 -6.83 -0.61 0.24
CA VAL A 42 -6.10 -1.25 -0.87
C VAL A 42 -5.33 -2.44 -0.32
N ALA A 43 -5.72 -3.65 -0.74
CA ALA A 43 -4.96 -4.86 -0.46
C ALA A 43 -3.76 -4.98 -1.42
N LEU A 44 -2.59 -5.35 -0.89
CA LEU A 44 -1.36 -5.49 -1.65
C LEU A 44 -0.90 -6.95 -1.64
N GLU A 45 -0.45 -7.43 -2.80
CA GLU A 45 0.31 -8.69 -2.88
C GLU A 45 1.74 -8.44 -2.39
N ALA A 46 1.92 -8.53 -1.08
CA ALA A 46 3.20 -8.36 -0.42
C ALA A 46 3.26 -9.25 0.83
N PRO A 47 4.46 -9.68 1.27
CA PRO A 47 4.61 -10.27 2.58
C PRO A 47 4.06 -9.33 3.66
N PRO A 48 3.43 -9.83 4.74
CA PRO A 48 2.87 -8.96 5.79
C PRO A 48 3.89 -7.96 6.37
N LEU A 49 5.16 -8.34 6.41
CA LEU A 49 6.27 -7.50 6.90
C LEU A 49 6.65 -6.36 5.94
N ALA A 50 6.28 -6.45 4.66
CA ALA A 50 6.61 -5.46 3.64
C ALA A 50 5.55 -4.35 3.53
N VAL A 51 4.40 -4.51 4.19
CA VAL A 51 3.40 -3.44 4.30
C VAL A 51 3.79 -2.56 5.47
N PRO A 52 4.11 -1.26 5.27
CA PRO A 52 4.38 -0.36 6.38
C PRO A 52 3.16 -0.36 7.31
N SER A 53 3.40 -0.55 8.61
CA SER A 53 2.31 -0.51 9.58
C SER A 53 1.65 0.86 9.52
N THR A 54 0.34 0.90 9.24
CA THR A 54 -0.47 2.12 9.38
C THR A 54 -0.56 2.60 10.83
N ARG A 55 -0.12 1.78 11.79
CA ARG A 55 0.06 2.17 13.18
C ARG A 55 1.26 3.13 13.29
N PRO A 56 1.10 4.32 13.89
CA PRO A 56 2.23 5.20 14.14
C PRO A 56 3.26 4.47 15.00
N THR A 57 4.49 4.37 14.48
CA THR A 57 5.62 3.89 15.29
C THR A 57 5.86 4.93 16.40
N PRO A 58 6.03 4.53 17.67
CA PRO A 58 6.41 5.48 18.70
C PRO A 58 7.70 6.16 18.27
N ALA A 59 7.73 7.50 18.35
CA ALA A 59 8.90 8.27 17.95
C ALA A 59 10.14 7.72 18.65
N THR A 60 11.18 7.40 17.87
CA THR A 60 12.47 7.00 18.41
C THR A 60 12.91 8.08 19.42
N PRO A 61 13.07 7.77 20.71
CA PRO A 61 13.54 8.75 21.66
C PRO A 61 14.92 9.23 21.19
N GLY A 62 15.06 10.55 21.05
CA GLY A 62 16.32 11.17 20.66
C GLY A 62 17.46 10.79 21.60
N PRO A 63 18.72 11.03 21.20
CA PRO A 63 19.88 10.68 22.01
C PRO A 63 19.74 11.26 23.42
N ARG A 64 19.80 10.39 24.44
CA ARG A 64 19.82 10.83 25.84
C ARG A 64 21.12 11.61 26.08
N PRO A 65 21.07 12.82 26.70
CA PRO A 65 22.29 13.52 27.06
C PRO A 65 23.13 12.67 28.02
N PRO A 66 24.47 12.80 27.99
CA PRO A 66 25.33 12.02 28.86
C PRO A 66 24.99 12.31 30.33
N SER A 67 24.81 11.25 31.11
CA SER A 67 24.61 11.36 32.55
C SER A 67 25.88 11.98 33.16
N ALA A 68 25.76 13.15 33.77
CA ALA A 68 26.84 13.71 34.56
C ALA A 68 27.14 12.73 35.70
N ALA A 69 28.36 12.16 35.69
CA ALA A 69 28.86 11.37 36.80
C ALA A 69 28.91 12.26 38.05
N ARG A 70 28.28 11.80 39.13
CA ARG A 70 28.42 12.36 40.47
C ARG A 70 29.58 11.68 41.19
#